data_AF-A0A158KP54-F1
#
_entry.id   AF-A0A158KP54-F1
#
_cell.length_a   1.000
_cell.length_b   1.000
_cell.length_c   1.000
_cell.angle_alpha   90.00
_cell.angle_beta   90.00
_cell.angle_gamma   90.00
#
_symmetry.space_group_name_H-M   'P 1'
#
loop_
_entity.id
_entity.type
_entity.pdbx_description
1 polymer ?
#
loop_
_entity_poly.entity_id
_entity_poly.type
_entity_poly.pdbx_seq_one_letter_code
_entity_poly.pdbx_strand_id
1 'polypeptide(L)'
;MTPDSIAALLINLQVGEALILPSETKLKYVESAIETARAHTTLKRYILGQHMCPQAGMQFHRVVCCSAETTTTKPADSSSESLPDEKASAPTESDAA
;
A
#
# COMPACT_ATOMS: atom_id res chain seq x y z
N MET A 1 2.90 13.42 -21.63
CA MET A 1 2.74 13.71 -20.18
C MET A 1 4.05 14.24 -19.61
N THR A 2 3.96 15.21 -18.70
CA THR A 2 5.11 15.76 -17.95
C THR A 2 5.06 15.29 -16.50
N PRO A 3 6.18 15.31 -15.76
CA PRO A 3 6.16 15.02 -14.32
C PRO A 3 5.13 15.87 -13.57
N ASP A 4 5.05 17.17 -13.84
CA ASP A 4 4.14 18.09 -13.14
C ASP A 4 2.66 17.77 -13.38
N SER A 5 2.29 17.43 -14.61
CA SER A 5 0.91 17.04 -14.93
C SER A 5 0.50 15.73 -14.26
N ILE A 6 1.44 14.78 -14.14
CA ILE A 6 1.21 13.54 -13.40
C ILE A 6 1.11 13.84 -11.89
N ALA A 7 1.98 14.68 -11.35
CA ALA A 7 1.99 15.05 -9.93
C ALA A 7 0.66 15.71 -9.52
N ALA A 8 0.15 16.64 -10.35
CA ALA A 8 -1.13 17.28 -10.11
C ALA A 8 -2.30 16.27 -10.03
N LEU A 9 -2.29 15.23 -10.88
CA LEU A 9 -3.27 14.15 -10.82
C LEU A 9 -3.11 13.31 -9.54
N LEU A 10 -1.87 12.96 -9.20
CA LEU A 10 -1.57 12.15 -8.01
C LEU A 10 -1.97 12.85 -6.71
N ILE A 11 -1.73 14.16 -6.58
CA ILE A 11 -2.11 14.96 -5.40
C ILE A 11 -3.62 14.85 -5.10
N ASN A 12 -4.43 14.88 -6.16
CA ASN A 12 -5.88 14.82 -6.09
C ASN A 12 -6.44 13.38 -5.98
N LEU A 13 -5.61 12.36 -6.20
CA LEU A 13 -6.03 10.95 -6.19
C LEU A 13 -6.46 10.49 -4.79
N GLN A 14 -7.64 9.91 -4.63
CA GLN A 14 -8.13 9.46 -3.31
C GLN A 14 -7.50 8.13 -2.88
N VAL A 15 -7.61 7.80 -1.59
CA VAL A 15 -7.18 6.48 -1.10
C VAL A 15 -8.03 5.39 -1.75
N GLY A 16 -7.39 4.34 -2.25
CA GLY A 16 -8.04 3.24 -2.97
C GLY A 16 -8.18 3.49 -4.48
N GLU A 17 -7.97 4.72 -4.95
CA GLU A 17 -7.97 5.04 -6.36
C GLU A 17 -6.62 4.72 -7.02
N ALA A 18 -6.68 4.50 -8.33
CA ALA A 18 -5.51 4.25 -9.15
C ALA A 18 -5.48 5.17 -10.37
N LEU A 19 -4.32 5.77 -10.61
CA LEU A 19 -4.01 6.47 -11.83
C LEU A 19 -3.38 5.49 -12.82
N ILE A 20 -3.99 5.35 -13.99
CA ILE A 20 -3.47 4.54 -15.10
C ILE A 20 -2.80 5.46 -16.11
N LEU A 21 -1.52 5.18 -16.39
CA LEU A 21 -0.71 5.96 -17.31
C LEU A 21 -0.27 5.06 -18.48
N PRO A 22 -0.29 5.58 -19.72
CA PRO A 22 0.16 4.84 -20.90
C PRO A 22 1.62 4.36 -20.78
N SER A 23 1.98 3.25 -21.42
CA SER A 23 3.35 2.68 -21.42
C SER A 23 4.41 3.62 -21.98
N GLU A 24 4.03 4.58 -22.83
CA GLU A 24 4.94 5.57 -23.39
C GLU A 24 5.38 6.59 -22.34
N THR A 25 4.70 6.65 -21.19
CA THR A 25 5.07 7.50 -20.07
C THR A 25 6.36 7.00 -19.47
N LYS A 26 7.42 7.81 -19.57
CA LYS A 26 8.74 7.44 -19.02
C LYS A 26 8.63 7.17 -17.52
N LEU A 27 9.12 6.01 -17.07
CA LEU A 27 9.10 5.61 -15.66
C LEU A 27 9.62 6.69 -14.71
N LYS A 28 10.76 7.31 -15.06
CA LYS A 28 11.37 8.41 -14.30
C LYS A 28 10.46 9.62 -14.09
N TYR A 29 9.53 9.89 -15.02
CA TYR A 29 8.57 10.98 -14.85
C TYR A 29 7.50 10.62 -13.83
N VAL A 30 7.11 9.34 -13.76
CA VAL A 30 6.16 8.85 -12.77
C VAL A 30 6.79 8.84 -11.38
N GLU A 31 8.04 8.39 -11.26
CA GLU A 31 8.80 8.39 -10.00
C GLU A 31 8.96 9.81 -9.45
N SER A 32 9.43 10.75 -10.28
CA SER A 32 9.55 12.16 -9.89
C SER A 32 8.20 12.78 -9.52
N ALA A 33 7.12 12.45 -10.26
CA ALA A 33 5.78 12.92 -9.93
C ALA A 33 5.27 12.38 -8.58
N ILE A 34 5.59 11.14 -8.24
CA ILE A 34 5.27 10.53 -6.94
C ILE A 34 6.00 11.27 -5.82
N GLU A 35 7.28 11.59 -5.99
CA GLU A 35 8.06 12.37 -5.01
C GLU A 35 7.42 13.74 -4.77
N THR A 36 7.10 14.47 -5.84
CA THR A 36 6.40 15.75 -5.75
C THR A 36 5.05 15.59 -5.05
N ALA A 37 4.22 14.62 -5.45
CA ALA A 37 2.91 14.41 -4.84
C ALA A 37 2.99 14.05 -3.35
N ARG A 38 4.03 13.35 -2.90
CA ARG A 38 4.29 13.07 -1.48
C ARG A 38 4.60 14.35 -0.70
N ALA A 39 5.34 15.29 -1.27
CA ALA A 39 5.63 16.56 -0.62
C ALA A 39 4.38 17.44 -0.43
N HIS A 40 3.33 17.22 -1.23
CA HIS A 40 2.09 18.01 -1.22
C HIS A 40 0.89 17.29 -0.57
N THR A 41 1.07 16.08 -0.03
CA THR A 41 -0.02 15.32 0.60
C THR A 41 0.45 14.64 1.88
N THR A 42 -0.35 14.70 2.95
CA THR A 42 0.01 14.16 4.28
C THR A 42 -0.41 12.71 4.51
N LEU A 43 -1.16 12.10 3.58
CA LEU A 43 -1.98 10.91 3.87
C LEU A 43 -1.72 9.69 2.96
N LYS A 44 -0.78 9.75 2.02
CA LYS A 44 -0.83 8.85 0.84
C LYS A 44 0.50 8.16 0.57
N ARG A 45 0.52 6.82 0.68
CA ARG A 45 1.58 5.98 0.08
C ARG A 45 1.20 5.72 -1.37
N TYR A 46 2.09 6.06 -2.31
CA TYR A 46 1.91 5.72 -3.72
C TYR A 46 2.69 4.44 -4.05
N ILE A 47 1.99 3.44 -4.60
CA ILE A 47 2.57 2.20 -5.10
C ILE A 47 2.57 2.25 -6.62
N LEU A 48 3.76 2.15 -7.22
CA LEU A 48 3.93 2.09 -8.67
C LEU A 48 4.07 0.63 -9.11
N GLY A 49 3.21 0.20 -10.02
CA GLY A 49 3.28 -1.09 -10.69
C GLY A 49 3.21 -0.94 -12.21
N GLN A 50 3.58 -2.01 -12.90
CA GLN A 50 3.31 -2.17 -14.32
C GLN A 50 2.25 -3.26 -14.49
N HIS A 51 1.27 -3.03 -15.33
CA HIS A 51 0.24 -4.02 -15.64
C HIS A 51 0.11 -4.15 -17.15
N MET A 52 0.00 -5.39 -17.61
CA MET A 52 -0.28 -5.74 -19.00
C MET A 52 -1.77 -6.11 -19.11
N CYS A 53 -2.51 -5.44 -20.02
CA CYS A 53 -3.85 -5.88 -20.39
C CYS A 53 -3.73 -6.96 -21.46
N PRO A 54 -4.02 -8.24 -21.14
CA PRO A 54 -3.82 -9.35 -22.07
C PRO A 54 -4.75 -9.28 -23.29
N GLN A 55 -5.92 -8.67 -23.16
CA GLN A 55 -6.89 -8.54 -24.26
C GLN A 55 -6.44 -7.52 -25.32
N ALA A 56 -5.68 -6.51 -24.92
CA ALA A 56 -5.22 -5.44 -25.80
C ALA A 56 -3.73 -5.53 -26.16
N GLY A 57 -2.97 -6.43 -25.50
CA GLY A 57 -1.52 -6.51 -25.64
C GLY A 57 -0.80 -5.22 -25.17
N MET A 58 -1.48 -4.36 -24.43
CA MET A 58 -0.96 -3.05 -24.02
C MET A 58 -0.46 -3.07 -22.58
N GLN A 59 0.71 -2.49 -22.36
CA GLN A 59 1.28 -2.27 -21.04
C GLN A 59 0.91 -0.86 -20.54
N PHE A 60 0.76 -0.70 -19.23
CA PHE A 60 0.53 0.59 -18.60
C PHE A 60 1.18 0.64 -17.23
N HIS A 61 1.53 1.85 -16.81
CA HIS A 61 1.91 2.11 -15.44
C HIS A 61 0.65 2.34 -14.61
N ARG A 62 0.60 1.71 -13.44
CA ARG A 62 -0.50 1.86 -12.49
C ARG A 62 0.07 2.42 -11.19
N VAL A 63 -0.38 3.61 -10.80
CA VAL A 63 -0.04 4.22 -9.52
C VAL A 63 -1.25 4.18 -8.60
N VAL A 64 -1.13 3.51 -7.46
CA VAL A 64 -2.22 3.39 -6.48
C VAL A 64 -1.92 4.28 -5.29
N CYS A 65 -2.90 5.08 -4.88
CA CYS A 65 -2.84 5.80 -3.62
C CYS A 65 -3.40 4.92 -2.50
N CYS A 66 -2.60 4.63 -1.49
CA CYS A 66 -2.95 3.82 -0.33
C CYS A 66 -2.88 4.67 0.94
N SER A 67 -3.72 4.36 1.93
CA SER A 67 -3.55 4.92 3.26
C SER A 67 -2.23 4.43 3.86
N ALA A 68 -1.61 5.25 4.69
CA ALA A 68 -0.46 4.84 5.48
C ALA A 68 -0.82 3.90 6.63
N GLU A 69 -2.12 3.66 6.88
CA GLU A 69 -2.61 2.76 7.92
C GLU A 69 -2.15 1.33 7.64
N THR A 70 -1.25 0.87 8.50
CA THR A 70 -0.69 -0.48 8.54
C THR A 70 -1.81 -1.48 8.81
N THR A 71 -2.38 -2.07 7.78
CA THR A 71 -2.94 -3.41 7.90
C THR A 71 -1.76 -4.37 8.00
N THR A 72 -1.39 -4.68 9.24
CA THR A 72 -0.74 -5.94 9.59
C THR A 72 -1.68 -7.06 9.18
N THR A 73 -1.70 -7.40 7.90
CA THR A 73 -2.28 -8.65 7.44
C THR A 73 -1.24 -9.70 7.81
N LYS A 74 -1.34 -10.22 9.04
CA LYS A 74 -0.75 -11.53 9.37
C LYS A 74 -1.14 -12.46 8.21
N PRO A 75 -0.20 -13.17 7.56
CA PRO A 75 -0.61 -14.19 6.60
C PRO A 75 -1.59 -15.12 7.33
N ALA A 76 -2.72 -15.41 6.68
CA ALA A 76 -3.72 -16.31 7.24
C ALA A 76 -3.04 -17.66 7.52
N ASP A 77 -2.74 -17.90 8.79
CA ASP A 77 -2.43 -19.22 9.33
C ASP A 77 -3.61 -20.11 8.97
N SER A 78 -3.43 -20.91 7.92
CA SER A 78 -4.35 -21.98 7.57
C SER A 78 -3.73 -23.28 8.04
N SER A 79 -4.39 -23.89 9.03
CA SER A 79 -4.34 -25.29 9.46
C SER A 79 -3.39 -25.57 10.64
N SER A 80 -3.80 -26.05 11.83
CA SER A 80 -5.06 -26.70 12.25
C SER A 80 -5.28 -26.58 13.76
N GLU A 81 -6.54 -26.70 14.17
CA GLU A 81 -7.00 -26.82 15.55
C GLU A 81 -6.32 -27.94 16.37
N SER A 82 -6.17 -27.70 17.67
CA SER A 82 -6.39 -28.69 18.74
C SER A 82 -6.78 -27.95 20.03
N LEU A 83 -8.01 -28.19 20.50
CA LEU A 83 -8.65 -27.72 21.75
C LEU A 83 -8.12 -28.51 22.99
N PRO A 84 -8.73 -28.41 24.20
CA PRO A 84 -8.81 -27.28 25.13
C PRO A 84 -8.37 -27.66 26.58
N ASP A 85 -8.32 -26.65 27.46
CA ASP A 85 -8.51 -26.66 28.93
C ASP A 85 -7.86 -27.76 29.79
N GLU A 86 -6.77 -27.41 30.52
CA GLU A 86 -6.54 -27.99 31.86
C GLU A 86 -6.11 -26.90 32.86
N LYS A 87 -6.70 -27.04 34.04
CA LYS A 87 -6.95 -26.08 35.12
C LYS A 87 -5.76 -25.91 36.08
N ALA A 88 -5.79 -24.78 36.80
CA ALA A 88 -5.15 -24.52 38.12
C ALA A 88 -3.65 -24.09 38.06
N SER A 89 -3.13 -23.10 38.79
CA SER A 89 -3.57 -22.35 39.98
C SER A 89 -2.74 -21.05 40.12
N ALA A 90 -3.31 -19.96 40.63
CA ALA A 90 -2.58 -18.91 41.36
C ALA A 90 -2.08 -19.47 42.72
N PRO A 91 -1.17 -18.87 43.52
CA PRO A 91 -0.86 -17.43 43.76
C PRO A 91 0.68 -17.16 43.72
N THR A 92 1.32 -16.01 44.03
CA THR A 92 1.21 -15.02 45.12
C THR A 92 2.15 -13.82 44.82
N GLU A 93 1.81 -12.64 45.36
CA GLU A 93 2.65 -11.44 45.56
C GLU A 93 4.10 -11.70 46.03
N SER A 94 5.01 -10.77 45.69
CA SER A 94 6.00 -10.22 46.65
C SER A 94 6.57 -8.90 46.14
N ASP A 95 6.19 -7.83 46.84
CA ASP A 95 6.86 -6.53 46.94
C ASP A 95 8.19 -6.70 47.71
N ALA A 96 9.26 -6.06 47.25
CA ALA A 96 10.39 -5.67 48.13
C ALA A 96 11.32 -4.65 47.44
N ALA A 97 11.29 -3.44 48.01
CA ALA A 97 12.36 -2.44 48.17
C ALA A 97 12.96 -1.73 46.94
#